data_AF-A0A0R2CY32-F1
#
_entry.id   AF-A0A0R2CY32-F1
#
_cell.length_a   1.000
_cell.length_b   1.000
_cell.length_c   1.000
_cell.angle_alpha   90.00
_cell.angle_beta   90.00
_cell.angle_gamma   90.00
#
_symmetry.space_group_name_H-M   'P 1'
#
loop_
_entity.id
_entity.type
_entity.pdbx_description
1 polymer ?
#
loop_
_entity_poly.entity_id
_entity_poly.type
_entity_poly.pdbx_seq_one_letter_code
_entity_poly.pdbx_strand_id
1 'polypeptide(L)' 'MTDEKWKWKEELTRARLSQADVGMFLNLSESQMSHLVSKMVRGKGLTATAQDQERWKRALEYIHFSQNKQLKELAIKS' A
#
# COMPACT_ATOMS: atom_id res chain seq x y z
N MET A 1 -5.19 18.57 -9.41
CA MET A 1 -4.14 18.03 -8.51
C MET A 1 -4.78 16.98 -7.62
N THR A 2 -5.16 15.84 -8.19
CA THR A 2 -6.15 14.93 -7.57
C THR A 2 -5.83 13.45 -7.78
N ASP A 3 -4.78 13.10 -8.52
CA ASP A 3 -4.66 11.74 -9.09
C ASP A 3 -3.89 10.73 -8.21
N GLU A 4 -3.20 11.15 -7.16
CA GLU A 4 -2.37 10.24 -6.35
C GLU A 4 -3.15 9.49 -5.26
N LYS A 5 -4.21 10.10 -4.69
CA LYS A 5 -5.08 9.41 -3.72
C LYS A 5 -5.86 8.26 -4.34
N TRP A 6 -6.25 8.40 -5.60
CA TRP A 6 -7.02 7.39 -6.32
C TRP A 6 -6.19 6.14 -6.59
N LYS A 7 -4.89 6.30 -6.88
CA LYS A 7 -3.96 5.18 -7.08
C LYS A 7 -3.85 4.26 -5.88
N TRP A 8 -3.67 4.78 -4.65
CA TRP A 8 -3.49 3.91 -3.48
C TRP A 8 -4.64 2.93 -3.25
N LYS A 9 -5.89 3.43 -3.29
CA LYS A 9 -7.08 2.59 -3.08
C LYS A 9 -7.27 1.59 -4.23
N GLU A 10 -6.96 1.98 -5.46
CA GLU A 10 -7.02 1.11 -6.64
C GLU A 10 -5.97 -0.01 -6.60
N GLU A 11 -4.73 0.30 -6.18
CA GLU A 11 -3.66 -0.69 -6.02
C GLU A 11 -4.04 -1.74 -4.96
N LEU A 12 -4.58 -1.30 -3.82
CA LEU A 12 -5.10 -2.18 -2.77
C LEU A 12 -6.25 -3.06 -3.29
N THR A 13 -7.20 -2.48 -4.02
CA THR A 13 -8.33 -3.21 -4.59
C THR A 13 -7.86 -4.29 -5.57
N ARG A 14 -6.91 -3.97 -6.44
CA ARG A 14 -6.29 -4.95 -7.36
C ARG A 14 -5.54 -6.05 -6.63
N ALA A 15 -4.95 -5.74 -5.49
CA ALA A 15 -4.29 -6.70 -4.62
C ALA A 15 -5.27 -7.55 -3.77
N ARG A 16 -6.56 -7.19 -3.75
CA ARG A 16 -7.56 -7.69 -2.78
C ARG A 16 -7.12 -7.51 -1.33
N LEU A 17 -6.46 -6.39 -1.06
CA LEU A 17 -6.00 -6.00 0.28
C LEU A 17 -6.80 -4.81 0.79
N SER A 18 -6.96 -4.74 2.10
CA SER A 18 -7.35 -3.53 2.82
C SER A 18 -6.10 -2.78 3.30
N GLN A 19 -6.27 -1.52 3.69
CA GLN A 19 -5.18 -0.77 4.35
C GLN A 19 -4.76 -1.41 5.67
N ALA A 20 -5.70 -2.06 6.38
CA ALA A 20 -5.42 -2.77 7.62
C ALA A 20 -4.51 -3.99 7.39
N ASP A 21 -4.70 -4.72 6.29
CA ASP A 21 -3.84 -5.86 5.94
C ASP A 21 -2.40 -5.43 5.71
N VAL A 22 -2.20 -4.30 5.03
CA VAL A 22 -0.86 -3.73 4.82
C VAL A 22 -0.27 -3.21 6.14
N GLY A 23 -1.08 -2.60 7.00
CA GLY A 23 -0.66 -2.19 8.34
C GLY A 23 -0.17 -3.38 9.16
N MET A 24 -0.94 -4.47 9.19
CA MET A 24 -0.58 -5.71 9.88
C MET A 24 0.73 -6.30 9.33
N PHE A 25 0.91 -6.35 8.00
CA PHE A 25 2.16 -6.81 7.38
C PHE A 25 3.39 -6.00 7.82
N LEU A 26 3.22 -4.70 8.04
CA LEU A 26 4.28 -3.80 8.50
C LEU A 26 4.41 -3.72 10.02
N ASN A 27 3.62 -4.48 10.79
CA ASN A 27 3.49 -4.37 12.25
C ASN A 27 3.13 -2.93 12.70
N LEU A 28 2.21 -2.28 11.97
CA LEU A 28 1.68 -0.96 12.28
C LEU A 28 0.22 -1.06 12.72
N SER A 29 -0.16 -0.25 13.71
CA SER A 29 -1.57 -0.05 14.02
C SER A 29 -2.29 0.67 12.87
N GLU A 30 -3.62 0.59 12.84
CA GLU A 30 -4.43 1.26 11.82
C GLU A 30 -4.18 2.79 11.78
N SER A 31 -4.00 3.40 12.96
CA SER A 31 -3.67 4.83 13.08
C SER A 31 -2.30 5.14 12.50
N GLN A 32 -1.28 4.33 12.83
CA GLN A 32 0.07 4.49 12.28
C GLN A 32 0.10 4.30 10.77
N MET A 33 -0.63 3.31 10.25
CA MET A 33 -0.74 3.08 8.81
C MET A 33 -1.44 4.24 8.11
N SER A 34 -2.54 4.74 8.68
CA SER A 34 -3.25 5.91 8.15
C SER A 34 -2.37 7.16 8.11
N HIS A 35 -1.55 7.35 9.14
CA HIS A 35 -0.61 8.45 9.21
C HIS A 35 0.49 8.31 8.14
N LEU A 36 1.03 7.10 7.95
CA LEU A 36 2.01 6.80 6.91
C LEU A 36 1.44 7.07 5.52
N VAL A 37 0.23 6.58 5.21
CA VAL A 37 -0.46 6.84 3.95
C VAL A 37 -0.67 8.34 3.75
N SER A 38 -1.05 9.07 4.79
CA SER A 38 -1.22 10.53 4.70
C SER A 38 0.10 11.22 4.33
N LYS A 39 1.21 10.88 5.00
CA LYS A 39 2.54 11.44 4.71
C LYS A 39 2.99 11.15 3.28
N MET A 40 2.83 9.91 2.83
CA MET A 40 3.36 9.47 1.53
C MET A 40 2.48 9.92 0.36
N VAL A 41 1.16 9.84 0.51
CA VAL A 41 0.21 10.16 -0.57
C VAL A 41 -0.19 11.63 -0.57
N ARG A 42 -0.61 12.19 0.57
CA ARG A 42 -1.03 13.60 0.64
C ARG A 42 0.16 14.53 0.77
N GLY A 43 1.11 14.18 1.62
CA GLY A 43 2.35 14.93 1.85
C GLY A 43 3.41 14.71 0.76
N LYS A 44 3.15 13.84 -0.23
CA LYS A 44 4.07 13.49 -1.32
C LYS A 44 5.47 13.09 -0.83
N GLY A 45 5.56 12.52 0.36
CA GLY A 45 6.82 12.13 0.99
C GLY A 45 7.67 13.30 1.52
N LEU A 46 7.22 14.56 1.41
CA LEU A 46 8.00 15.75 1.81
C LEU A 46 8.28 15.78 3.32
N THR A 47 7.37 15.27 4.13
CA THR A 47 7.49 15.18 5.59
C THR A 47 7.77 13.76 6.06
N ALA A 48 8.12 12.85 5.16
CA ALA A 48 8.39 11.46 5.50
C ALA A 48 9.82 11.32 6.03
N THR A 49 9.96 10.63 7.16
CA THR A 49 11.29 10.23 7.65
C THR A 49 11.86 9.11 6.77
N ALA A 50 13.16 8.84 6.87
CA ALA A 50 13.77 7.69 6.20
C ALA A 50 13.08 6.36 6.59
N GLN A 51 12.65 6.23 7.84
CA GLN A 51 11.89 5.06 8.29
C GLN A 51 10.50 4.98 7.65
N ASP A 52 9.81 6.12 7.48
CA ASP A 52 8.53 6.17 6.78
C ASP A 52 8.70 5.75 5.30
N GLN A 53 9.75 6.23 4.64
CA GLN A 53 10.06 5.87 3.26
C GLN A 53 10.35 4.37 3.09
N GLU A 54 11.13 3.78 4.00
CA GLU A 54 11.41 2.35 4.00
C GLU A 54 10.15 1.51 4.24
N ARG A 55 9.32 1.90 5.22
CA ARG A 55 8.02 1.25 5.45
C ARG A 55 7.12 1.35 4.22
N TRP A 56 7.11 2.50 3.56
CA TRP A 56 6.32 2.71 2.35
C TRP A 56 6.78 1.83 1.19
N LYS A 57 8.10 1.72 0.98
CA LYS A 57 8.67 0.82 -0.01
C LYS A 57 8.23 -0.62 0.22
N ARG A 58 8.33 -1.11 1.46
CA ARG A 58 7.89 -2.46 1.84
C ARG A 58 6.38 -2.67 1.65
N ALA A 59 5.55 -1.65 1.92
CA ALA A 59 4.11 -1.71 1.61
C ALA A 59 3.86 -1.90 0.11
N LEU A 60 4.54 -1.14 -0.75
CA LEU A 60 4.38 -1.24 -2.20
C LEU A 60 4.84 -2.61 -2.72
N GLU A 61 5.98 -3.11 -2.23
CA GLU A 61 6.47 -4.45 -2.58
C GLU A 61 5.45 -5.54 -2.21
N TYR A 62 4.85 -5.44 -1.04
CA TYR A 62 3.82 -6.39 -0.59
C TYR A 62 2.54 -6.34 -1.44
N ILE A 63 2.10 -5.14 -1.81
CA ILE A 63 0.95 -4.95 -2.70
C ILE A 63 1.23 -5.55 -4.07
N HIS A 64 2.39 -5.26 -4.67
CA HIS A 64 2.77 -5.83 -5.97
C HIS A 64 2.90 -7.35 -5.92
N PHE A 65 3.51 -7.90 -4.86
CA PHE A 65 3.57 -9.34 -4.65
C PHE A 65 2.16 -9.96 -4.63
N SER A 66 1.23 -9.34 -3.90
CA SER A 66 -0.14 -9.81 -3.75
C SER A 66 -0.92 -9.74 -5.06
N GLN A 67 -0.77 -8.66 -5.83
CA GLN A 67 -1.35 -8.52 -7.17
C GLN A 67 -0.84 -9.64 -8.10
N ASN A 68 0.47 -9.87 -8.13
CA ASN A 68 1.06 -10.92 -8.96
C ASN A 68 0.57 -12.32 -8.57
N LYS A 69 0.37 -12.57 -7.27
CA LYS A 69 -0.22 -13.82 -6.79
C LYS A 69 -1.66 -13.98 -7.30
N GLN A 70 -2.48 -12.94 -7.21
CA GLN A 70 -3.87 -12.96 -7.70
C GLN A 70 -3.94 -13.19 -9.23
N LEU A 71 -3.06 -12.55 -10.00
CA LEU A 71 -3.00 -12.74 -11.46
C LEU A 71 -2.66 -14.20 -11.82
N LYS A 72 -1.72 -14.81 -11.11
CA LYS A 72 -1.38 -16.23 -11.31
C LYS A 72 -2.56 -17.14 -10.93
N GLU A 73 -3.24 -16.87 -9.84
CA GLU A 73 -4.41 -17.66 -9.41
C GLU A 73 -5.59 -17.54 -10.39
N LEU A 74 -5.78 -16.39 -11.04
CA LEU A 74 -6.80 -16.20 -12.07
C LEU A 74 -6.44 -16.94 -13.37
N ALA A 75 -5.17 -16.87 -13.80
CA ALA A 75 -4.71 -17.56 -15.00
C ALA A 75 -4.76 -19.11 -14.91
N ILE A 76 -4.72 -19.66 -13.69
CA ILE A 76 -4.87 -21.11 -13.45
C ILE A 76 -6.34 -21.54 -13.46
N LYS A 77 -7.27 -20.61 -13.18
CA LYS A 77 -8.72 -20.88 -13.06
C LYS A 77 -9.50 -20.57 -14.34
N SER A 78 -8.88 -19.97 -15.35
CA SER A 78 -9.41 -19.70 -16.68
C SER A 78 -9.08 -20.82 -17.66
#